data_AF-A0A843A4K1-F1
#
_entry.id   AF-A0A843A4K1-F1
#
_cell.length_a   1.000
_cell.length_b   1.000
_cell.length_c   1.000
_cell.angle_alpha   90.00
_cell.angle_beta   90.00
_cell.angle_gamma   90.00
#
_symmetry.space_group_name_H-M   'P 1'
#
loop_
_entity.id
_entity.type
_entity.pdbx_description
1 polymer ?
#
loop_
_entity_poly.entity_id
_entity_poly.type
_entity_poly.pdbx_seq_one_letter_code
_entity_poly.pdbx_strand_id
1 'polypeptide(L)'
;MTTNDLSSNLTLFLGQTLILIFFICTNQLHLTVVVRVDIINTMVIVCMIAFGATYREIAYIDVAIFCPLLSFISTLFIVKYFEGEISKMIFAFT
;
A
#
# COMPACT_ATOMS: atom_id res chain seq x y z
N MET A 1 21.88 -0.14 -32.50
CA MET A 1 20.83 0.10 -31.49
C MET A 1 21.51 -0.08 -30.14
N THR A 2 21.63 1.00 -29.37
CA THR A 2 22.88 1.35 -28.69
C THR A 2 22.96 0.80 -27.26
N THR A 3 24.17 0.43 -26.85
CA THR A 3 24.50 -0.01 -25.48
C THR A 3 24.12 1.00 -24.39
N ASN A 4 23.89 2.26 -24.77
CA ASN A 4 23.46 3.34 -23.89
C ASN A 4 21.98 3.22 -23.46
N ASP A 5 21.12 2.65 -24.30
CA ASP A 5 19.70 2.45 -24.00
C ASP A 5 19.49 1.32 -22.98
N LEU A 6 20.37 0.32 -22.99
CA LEU A 6 20.35 -0.78 -22.02
C LEU A 6 20.88 -0.33 -20.67
N SER A 7 21.95 0.48 -20.67
CA SER A 7 22.53 1.09 -19.47
C SER A 7 21.53 2.03 -18.77
N SER A 8 20.82 2.87 -19.52
CA SER A 8 19.87 3.84 -18.96
C SER A 8 18.67 3.17 -18.29
N ASN A 9 18.10 2.12 -18.91
CA ASN A 9 17.03 1.32 -18.31
C ASN A 9 17.48 0.60 -17.04
N LEU A 10 18.70 0.05 -17.04
CA LEU A 10 19.25 -0.63 -15.87
C LEU A 10 19.46 0.33 -14.68
N THR A 11 19.87 1.57 -14.98
CA THR A 11 20.07 2.63 -13.97
C THR A 11 18.73 3.07 -13.36
N LEU A 12 17.68 3.17 -14.18
CA LEU A 12 16.31 3.47 -13.71
C LEU A 12 15.73 2.34 -12.83
N PHE A 13 15.99 1.07 -13.16
CA PHE A 13 15.58 -0.07 -12.33
C PHE A 13 16.22 -0.08 -10.95
N LEU A 14 17.55 0.12 -10.91
CA LEU A 14 18.32 0.22 -9.68
C LEU A 14 17.89 1.43 -8.83
N GLY A 15 17.58 2.56 -9.47
CA GLY A 15 17.10 3.77 -8.80
C GLY A 15 15.73 3.58 -8.14
N GLN A 16 14.75 3.00 -8.87
CA GLN A 16 13.41 2.74 -8.33
C GLN A 16 13.44 1.77 -7.15
N THR A 17 14.21 0.68 -7.25
CA THR A 17 14.30 -0.30 -6.16
C THR A 17 14.96 0.28 -4.91
N LEU A 18 16.00 1.12 -5.04
CA LEU A 18 16.64 1.79 -3.90
C LEU A 18 15.74 2.80 -3.20
N ILE A 19 15.02 3.64 -3.95
CA ILE A 19 14.05 4.60 -3.40
C ILE A 19 12.96 3.87 -2.60
N LEU A 20 12.51 2.74 -3.12
CA LEU A 20 11.44 1.96 -2.53
C LEU A 20 11.88 1.27 -1.22
N ILE A 21 13.10 0.74 -1.20
CA ILE A 21 13.72 0.16 0.01
C ILE A 21 13.95 1.24 1.08
N PHE A 22 14.42 2.42 0.70
CA PHE A 22 14.63 3.55 1.62
C PHE A 22 13.32 4.05 2.22
N PHE A 23 12.27 4.16 1.41
CA PHE A 23 10.93 4.57 1.84
C PHE A 23 10.29 3.52 2.78
N ILE A 24 10.47 2.23 2.51
CA ILE A 24 10.00 1.15 3.39
C ILE A 24 10.71 1.18 4.75
N CYS A 25 12.05 1.34 4.77
CA CYS A 25 12.83 1.32 6.01
C CYS A 25 12.50 2.46 6.97
N THR A 26 12.22 3.66 6.46
CA THR A 26 11.97 4.85 7.30
C THR A 26 10.57 4.85 7.93
N ASN A 27 9.59 4.17 7.34
CA ASN A 27 8.18 4.25 7.76
C ASN A 27 7.75 3.18 8.79
N GLN A 28 8.37 1.99 8.80
CA GLN A 28 7.84 0.82 9.54
C GLN A 28 8.21 0.74 11.03
N LEU A 29 9.10 1.61 11.55
CA LEU A 29 9.83 1.29 12.77
C LEU A 29 9.09 1.55 14.10
N HIS A 30 7.97 2.28 14.12
CA HIS A 30 7.38 2.77 15.39
C HIS A 30 5.87 2.54 15.57
N LEU A 31 5.20 1.78 14.69
CA LEU A 31 3.73 1.75 14.66
C LEU A 31 3.10 0.46 15.22
N THR A 32 1.90 0.63 15.76
CA THR A 32 1.00 -0.41 16.24
C THR A 32 0.50 -1.28 15.08
N VAL A 33 0.22 -2.56 15.32
CA VAL A 33 -0.12 -3.56 14.26
C VAL A 33 -1.30 -3.18 13.36
N VAL A 34 -2.35 -2.54 13.88
CA VAL A 34 -3.49 -2.06 13.07
C VAL A 34 -3.05 -1.02 12.04
N VAL A 35 -2.26 -0.03 12.45
CA VAL A 35 -1.77 1.02 11.57
C VAL A 35 -0.73 0.46 10.60
N ARG A 36 0.05 -0.55 11.02
CA ARG A 36 1.06 -1.20 10.19
C ARG A 36 0.45 -1.87 8.95
N VAL A 37 -0.76 -2.43 9.04
CA VAL A 37 -1.43 -3.09 7.92
C VAL A 37 -1.81 -2.11 6.81
N ASP A 38 -2.32 -0.92 7.17
CA ASP A 38 -2.65 0.13 6.20
C ASP A 38 -1.40 0.70 5.50
N ILE A 39 -0.30 0.83 6.24
CA ILE A 39 1.00 1.25 5.70
C ILE A 39 1.58 0.21 4.73
N ILE A 40 1.46 -1.09 5.03
CA ILE A 40 1.91 -2.15 4.11
C ILE A 40 1.10 -2.10 2.81
N ASN A 41 -0.21 -1.92 2.92
CA ASN A 41 -1.09 -1.85 1.76
C ASN A 41 -0.73 -0.65 0.86
N THR A 42 -0.50 0.54 1.43
CA THR A 42 -0.02 1.71 0.67
C THR A 42 1.37 1.52 0.07
N MET A 43 2.28 0.82 0.75
CA MET A 43 3.60 0.47 0.18
C MET A 43 3.51 -0.43 -1.04
N VAL A 44 2.66 -1.46 -1.01
CA VAL A 44 2.45 -2.38 -2.15
C VAL A 44 1.91 -1.62 -3.36
N ILE A 45 1.00 -0.68 -3.16
CA ILE A 45 0.44 0.15 -4.25
C ILE A 45 1.53 1.01 -4.89
N VAL A 46 2.38 1.66 -4.08
CA VAL A 46 3.53 2.43 -4.59
C VAL A 46 4.48 1.55 -5.40
N CYS A 47 4.73 0.31 -4.96
CA CYS A 47 5.51 -0.67 -5.72
C CYS A 47 4.87 -0.97 -7.07
N MET A 48 3.58 -1.30 -7.09
CA MET A 48 2.88 -1.68 -8.31
C MET A 48 2.79 -0.53 -9.32
N ILE A 49 2.56 0.70 -8.85
CA ILE A 49 2.53 1.87 -9.72
C ILE A 49 3.93 2.18 -10.28
N ALA A 50 4.97 2.11 -9.44
CA ALA A 50 6.35 2.32 -9.87
C ALA A 50 6.77 1.29 -10.91
N PHE A 51 6.48 0.00 -10.69
CA PHE A 51 6.74 -1.07 -11.65
C PHE A 51 5.90 -0.93 -12.93
N GLY A 52 4.62 -0.58 -12.80
CA GLY A 52 3.71 -0.36 -13.93
C GLY A 52 4.16 0.78 -14.84
N ALA A 53 4.75 1.84 -14.28
CA ALA A 53 5.32 2.94 -15.05
C ALA A 53 6.55 2.50 -15.90
N THR A 54 7.34 1.54 -15.40
CA THR A 54 8.58 1.08 -16.05
C THR A 54 8.32 0.00 -17.11
N TYR A 55 7.44 -0.97 -16.81
CA TYR A 55 7.11 -2.06 -17.75
C TYR A 55 5.98 -1.71 -18.72
N ARG A 56 5.30 -0.56 -18.52
CA ARG A 56 4.13 -0.13 -19.32
C ARG A 56 3.03 -1.19 -19.43
N GLU A 57 2.95 -2.09 -18.44
CA GLU A 57 1.92 -3.11 -18.36
C GLU A 57 0.71 -2.59 -17.59
N ILE A 58 -0.44 -2.56 -18.29
CA ILE A 58 -1.70 -2.02 -17.78
C ILE A 58 -2.24 -2.86 -16.61
N ALA A 59 -1.89 -4.16 -16.56
CA ALA A 59 -2.37 -5.09 -15.54
C ALA A 59 -1.95 -4.70 -14.10
N TYR A 60 -0.79 -4.04 -13.92
CA TYR A 60 -0.36 -3.59 -12.59
C TYR A 60 -1.20 -2.43 -12.06
N ILE A 61 -1.75 -1.60 -12.94
CA ILE A 61 -2.54 -0.41 -12.56
C ILE A 61 -3.90 -0.84 -12.03
N ASP A 62 -4.50 -1.89 -12.61
CA ASP A 62 -5.81 -2.40 -12.20
C ASP A 62 -5.80 -2.90 -10.75
N VAL A 63 -4.85 -3.78 -10.42
CA VAL A 63 -4.70 -4.33 -9.06
C VAL A 63 -4.28 -3.25 -8.05
N ALA A 64 -3.52 -2.22 -8.46
CA ALA A 64 -3.13 -1.11 -7.61
C ALA A 64 -4.32 -0.26 -7.12
N ILE A 65 -5.43 -0.24 -7.86
CA ILE A 65 -6.64 0.50 -7.49
C ILE A 65 -7.50 -0.30 -6.51
N PHE A 66 -7.60 -1.63 -6.67
CA PHE A 66 -8.45 -2.45 -5.82
C PHE A 66 -7.85 -2.72 -4.42
N CYS A 67 -6.54 -2.90 -4.32
CA CYS A 67 -5.85 -3.17 -3.05
C CYS A 67 -6.19 -2.13 -1.92
N PRO A 68 -6.11 -0.80 -2.16
CA PRO A 68 -6.48 0.20 -1.15
C PRO A 68 -7.96 0.25 -0.84
N LEU A 69 -8.82 0.04 -1.83
CA LEU A 69 -10.27 0.05 -1.62
C LEU A 69 -10.69 -1.06 -0.64
N LEU A 70 -10.15 -2.27 -0.82
CA LEU A 70 -10.41 -3.41 0.07
C LEU A 70 -9.86 -3.21 1.48
N SER A 71 -8.65 -2.64 1.60
CA SER A 71 -8.03 -2.35 2.90
C SER A 71 -8.79 -1.27 3.70
N PHE A 72 -9.28 -0.24 3.00
CA PHE A 72 -10.11 0.82 3.58
C PHE A 72 -11.46 0.27 4.09
N ILE A 73 -12.15 -0.52 3.26
CA ILE A 73 -13.43 -1.15 3.62
C ILE A 73 -13.26 -2.07 4.84
N SER A 74 -12.17 -2.86 4.88
CA SER A 74 -11.87 -3.75 6.01
C SER A 74 -11.69 -2.98 7.31
N THR A 75 -10.98 -1.85 7.27
CA THR A 75 -10.76 -0.99 8.44
C THR A 75 -12.07 -0.38 8.95
N LEU A 76 -12.92 0.11 8.04
CA LEU A 76 -14.24 0.63 8.41
C LEU A 76 -15.17 -0.44 8.99
N PHE A 77 -15.11 -1.67 8.47
CA PHE A 77 -15.90 -2.78 8.99
C PHE A 77 -15.54 -3.11 10.45
N ILE A 78 -14.25 -3.09 10.77
CA ILE A 78 -13.77 -3.29 12.15
C ILE A 78 -14.34 -2.19 13.07
N VAL A 79 -14.26 -0.92 12.67
CA VAL A 79 -14.79 0.19 13.47
C VAL A 79 -16.30 0.08 13.69
N LYS A 80 -17.06 -0.23 12.64
CA LYS A 80 -18.51 -0.43 12.69
C LYS A 80 -18.92 -1.57 13.63
N TYR A 81 -18.12 -2.64 13.68
CA TYR A 81 -18.37 -3.76 14.58
C TYR A 81 -18.23 -3.34 16.06
N PHE A 82 -17.15 -2.62 16.40
CA PHE A 82 -16.94 -2.13 17.76
C PHE A 82 -17.98 -1.09 18.19
N GLU A 83 -18.36 -0.17 17.29
CA GLU A 83 -19.38 0.85 17.58
C GLU A 83 -20.76 0.22 17.83
N GLY A 84 -21.11 -0.84 17.08
CA GLY A 84 -22.37 -1.56 17.25
C GLY A 84 -22.52 -2.27 18.59
N GLU A 85 -21.43 -2.81 19.16
CA GLU A 85 -21.45 -3.43 20.48
C GLU A 85 -21.59 -2.40 21.61
N ILE A 86 -20.87 -1.28 21.52
CA ILE A 86 -20.92 -0.19 22.51
C ILE A 86 -22.32 0.42 22.58
N SER A 87 -22.97 0.65 21.42
CA SER A 87 -24.32 1.21 21.38
C SER A 87 -25.36 0.30 22.04
N LYS A 88 -25.22 -1.03 21.94
CA LYS A 88 -26.13 -1.98 22.60
C LYS A 88 -25.94 -2.01 24.11
N MET A 89 -24.70 -1.85 24.59
CA MET A 89 -24.41 -1.82 26.03
C MET A 89 -25.00 -0.57 26.70
N ILE A 90 -24.93 0.59 26.03
CA ILE A 90 -25.50 1.85 26.54
C ILE A 90 -27.03 1.76 26.64
N PHE A 91 -27.69 1.21 25.62
CA PHE A 91 -29.15 1.04 25.64
C PHE A 91 -29.65 -0.03 26.61
N ALA A 92 -28.81 -1.01 26.99
CA ALA A 92 -29.16 -2.01 28.00
C ALA A 92 -29.12 -1.46 29.44
N PHE A 93 -28.59 -0.26 29.64
CA PHE A 93 -28.41 0.37 30.97
C PHE A 93 -29.33 1.59 31.21
N THR A 94 -30.20 1.93 30.24
CA THR A 94 -31.25 2.96 30.34
C THR A 94 -32.62 2.32 30.40
#